data_AF-K5BKS1-F1
#
_entry.id   AF-K5BKS1-F1
#
_cell.length_a   1.000
_cell.length_b   1.000
_cell.length_c   1.000
_cell.angle_alpha   90.00
_cell.angle_beta   90.00
_cell.angle_gamma   90.00
#
_symmetry.space_group_name_H-M   'P 1'
#
loop_
_entity.id
_entity.type
_entity.pdbx_description
1 polymer ?
#
loop_
_entity_poly.entity_id
_entity_poly.type
_entity_poly.pdbx_seq_one_letter_code
_entity_poly.pdbx_strand_id
1 'polypeptide(L)'
;MPENPEHPDAAAERRDRHERRQHRLAYIGIAAAVVLGIGLLAMAFPVYIDDFDQYGWQIKCGTAYVGDLTQAAASHPPGNPDAETTYVADCESALLFRRLWTVPLVAIAGIVGLIALVKAATSSAHEVLHTHHE
;
A
#
# COMPACT_ATOMS: atom_id res chain seq x y z
N MET A 1 48.48 -31.50 -11.99
CA MET A 1 47.82 -30.22 -12.32
C MET A 1 47.52 -29.55 -10.99
N PRO A 2 48.32 -28.57 -10.54
CA PRO A 2 48.05 -27.92 -9.27
C PRO A 2 46.81 -27.03 -9.41
N GLU A 3 45.92 -27.12 -8.43
CA GLU A 3 44.80 -26.21 -8.22
C GLU A 3 45.32 -24.77 -8.17
N ASN A 4 44.76 -23.91 -9.02
CA ASN A 4 45.05 -22.49 -9.07
C ASN A 4 44.58 -21.87 -7.73
N PRO A 5 45.44 -21.15 -6.98
CA PRO A 5 45.01 -20.53 -5.73
C PRO A 5 43.92 -19.52 -6.03
N GLU A 6 42.72 -19.82 -5.55
CA GLU A 6 41.57 -18.94 -5.58
C GLU A 6 41.98 -17.57 -5.00
N HIS A 7 41.95 -16.55 -5.85
CA HIS A 7 42.43 -15.20 -5.54
C HIS A 7 41.64 -14.64 -4.33
N PRO A 8 42.28 -14.36 -3.18
CA PRO A 8 41.59 -14.00 -1.93
C PRO A 8 40.71 -12.76 -2.06
N ASP A 9 41.04 -11.87 -3.01
CA ASP A 9 40.30 -10.63 -3.28
C ASP A 9 38.91 -10.91 -3.90
N ALA A 10 38.76 -12.02 -4.64
CA ALA A 10 37.48 -12.40 -5.27
C ALA A 10 36.45 -12.86 -4.23
N ALA A 11 36.88 -13.50 -3.16
CA ALA A 11 36.01 -13.94 -2.06
C ALA A 11 35.52 -12.75 -1.22
N ALA A 12 36.40 -11.80 -0.93
CA ALA A 12 36.06 -10.55 -0.25
C ALA A 12 35.04 -9.73 -1.06
N GLU A 13 35.26 -9.55 -2.36
CA GLU A 13 34.35 -8.78 -3.23
C GLU A 13 32.95 -9.41 -3.36
N ARG A 14 32.85 -10.75 -3.30
CA ARG A 14 31.56 -11.47 -3.29
C ARG A 14 30.79 -11.25 -1.99
N ARG A 15 31.46 -11.32 -0.83
CA ARG A 15 30.85 -11.04 0.49
C ARG A 15 30.29 -9.62 0.54
N ASP A 16 31.09 -8.66 0.13
CA ASP A 16 30.70 -7.25 0.00
C ASP A 16 29.45 -7.04 -0.87
N ARG A 17 29.37 -7.71 -2.02
CA ARG A 17 28.20 -7.65 -2.90
C ARG A 17 26.95 -8.26 -2.24
N HIS A 18 27.10 -9.36 -1.50
CA HIS A 18 26.00 -10.01 -0.79
C HIS A 18 25.46 -9.12 0.32
N GLU A 19 26.33 -8.55 1.15
CA GLU A 19 25.95 -7.66 2.24
C GLU A 19 25.24 -6.41 1.70
N ARG A 20 25.78 -5.76 0.67
CA ARG A 20 25.12 -4.63 -0.01
C ARG A 20 23.74 -5.01 -0.57
N ARG A 21 23.59 -6.22 -1.12
CA ARG A 21 22.31 -6.70 -1.68
C ARG A 21 21.30 -6.98 -0.57
N GLN A 22 21.71 -7.57 0.55
CA GLN A 22 20.86 -7.81 1.71
C GLN A 22 20.36 -6.48 2.31
N HIS A 23 21.24 -5.50 2.52
CA HIS A 23 20.83 -4.18 2.99
C HIS A 23 19.83 -3.51 2.05
N ARG A 24 20.07 -3.56 0.73
CA ARG A 24 19.13 -3.01 -0.26
C ARG A 24 17.76 -3.67 -0.19
N LEU A 25 17.70 -5.00 -0.08
CA LEU A 25 16.43 -5.73 0.04
C LEU A 25 15.69 -5.35 1.33
N ALA A 26 16.41 -5.21 2.45
CA ALA A 26 15.83 -4.77 3.72
C ALA A 26 15.24 -3.36 3.61
N TYR A 27 15.98 -2.39 3.04
CA TYR A 27 15.48 -1.03 2.86
C TYR A 27 14.27 -0.96 1.93
N ILE A 28 14.26 -1.73 0.84
CA ILE A 28 13.10 -1.82 -0.06
C ILE A 28 11.89 -2.39 0.68
N GLY A 29 12.08 -3.45 1.47
CA GLY A 29 11.00 -4.04 2.28
C GLY A 29 10.43 -3.05 3.30
N ILE A 30 11.29 -2.31 4.00
CA ILE A 30 10.86 -1.28 4.97
C ILE A 30 10.11 -0.15 4.25
N ALA A 31 10.65 0.36 3.15
CA ALA A 31 9.99 1.42 2.40
C ALA A 31 8.62 0.97 1.87
N ALA A 32 8.52 -0.24 1.33
CA ALA A 32 7.26 -0.81 0.89
C ALA A 32 6.25 -0.95 2.05
N ALA A 33 6.69 -1.40 3.23
CA ALA A 33 5.83 -1.49 4.40
C ALA A 33 5.31 -0.12 4.87
N VAL A 34 6.16 0.91 4.87
CA VAL A 34 5.76 2.28 5.22
C VAL A 34 4.73 2.82 4.23
N VAL A 35 4.99 2.69 2.92
CA VAL A 35 4.05 3.15 1.88
C VAL A 35 2.73 2.38 1.97
N LEU A 36 2.78 1.07 2.21
CA LEU A 36 1.58 0.25 2.41
C LEU A 36 0.77 0.72 3.62
N GLY A 37 1.43 0.98 4.75
CA GLY A 37 0.78 1.50 5.95
C GLY A 37 0.11 2.85 5.73
N ILE A 38 0.81 3.78 5.05
CA ILE A 38 0.25 5.10 4.69
C ILE A 38 -0.94 4.94 3.74
N GLY A 39 -0.85 4.08 2.73
CA GLY A 39 -1.93 3.82 1.78
C GLY A 39 -3.19 3.26 2.46
N LEU A 40 -3.01 2.28 3.35
CA LEU A 40 -4.11 1.69 4.12
C LEU A 40 -4.73 2.70 5.09
N LEU A 41 -3.91 3.54 5.73
CA LEU A 41 -4.42 4.62 6.58
C LEU A 41 -5.21 5.64 5.76
N ALA A 42 -4.69 6.05 4.60
CA ALA A 42 -5.37 6.97 3.68
C ALA A 42 -6.70 6.41 3.15
N MET A 43 -6.81 5.08 3.00
CA MET A 43 -8.07 4.42 2.67
C MET A 43 -9.08 4.43 3.82
N ALA A 44 -8.61 4.42 5.07
CA ALA A 44 -9.45 4.45 6.27
C ALA A 44 -10.04 5.85 6.54
N PHE A 45 -9.35 6.91 6.08
CA PHE A 45 -9.83 8.27 6.28
C PHE A 45 -11.18 8.49 5.57
N PRO A 46 -12.15 9.11 6.26
CA PRO A 46 -13.46 9.38 5.70
C PRO A 46 -13.38 10.32 4.49
N VAL A 47 -14.25 10.07 3.52
CA VAL A 47 -14.46 10.92 2.33
C VAL A 47 -15.74 11.72 2.53
N TYR A 48 -15.62 13.03 2.36
CA TYR A 48 -16.71 13.99 2.42
C TYR A 48 -16.78 14.74 1.10
N ILE A 49 -17.97 15.22 0.76
CA ILE A 49 -18.16 16.24 -0.26
C ILE A 49 -18.21 17.62 0.41
N ASP A 50 -17.97 18.68 -0.37
CA ASP A 50 -18.01 20.06 0.11
C ASP A 50 -19.46 20.60 0.14
N ASP A 51 -20.35 19.79 0.72
CA ASP A 51 -21.79 20.07 0.85
C ASP A 51 -22.31 19.55 2.18
N PHE A 52 -23.46 20.09 2.59
CA PHE A 52 -24.07 19.86 3.88
C PHE A 52 -25.50 19.34 3.73
N ASP A 53 -25.90 18.46 4.64
CA ASP A 53 -27.28 17.99 4.74
C ASP A 53 -28.22 19.07 5.31
N GLN A 54 -29.53 18.79 5.35
CA GLN A 54 -30.52 19.75 5.86
C GLN A 54 -30.33 20.12 7.35
N TYR A 55 -29.49 19.40 8.08
CA TYR A 55 -29.19 19.66 9.49
C TYR A 55 -27.84 20.38 9.67
N GLY A 56 -27.15 20.71 8.58
CA GLY A 56 -25.87 21.41 8.60
C GLY A 56 -24.67 20.52 8.87
N TRP A 57 -24.79 19.18 8.74
CA TRP A 57 -23.66 18.28 8.82
C TRP A 57 -23.07 18.03 7.44
N GLN A 58 -21.73 17.98 7.36
CA GLN A 58 -21.06 17.68 6.11
C GLN A 58 -21.41 16.27 5.65
N ILE A 59 -21.76 16.12 4.37
CA ILE A 59 -22.22 14.84 3.82
C ILE A 59 -21.04 13.88 3.71
N LYS A 60 -21.14 12.77 4.44
CA LYS A 60 -20.14 11.70 4.46
C LYS A 60 -20.49 10.62 3.44
N CYS A 61 -19.52 10.28 2.61
CA CYS A 61 -19.65 9.27 1.56
C CYS A 61 -19.07 7.90 1.95
N GLY A 62 -18.50 7.77 3.14
CA GLY A 62 -17.84 6.56 3.64
C GLY A 62 -16.32 6.67 3.63
N THR A 63 -15.64 5.61 3.21
CA THR A 63 -14.17 5.47 3.16
C THR A 63 -13.75 4.86 1.82
N ALA A 64 -12.44 4.83 1.51
CA ALA A 64 -12.00 4.19 0.28
C ALA A 64 -12.25 2.66 0.30
N TYR A 65 -12.34 2.05 1.48
CA TYR A 65 -12.71 0.64 1.65
C TYR A 65 -14.18 0.39 1.30
N VAL A 66 -15.07 1.13 1.96
CA VAL A 66 -16.53 0.95 1.87
C VAL A 66 -17.19 2.30 1.68
N GLY A 67 -17.97 2.42 0.61
CA GLY A 67 -18.82 3.58 0.37
C GLY A 67 -20.11 3.48 1.17
N ASP A 68 -20.61 4.61 1.65
CA ASP A 68 -21.89 4.77 2.30
C ASP A 68 -22.62 5.95 1.66
N LEU A 69 -23.68 5.64 0.91
CA LEU A 69 -24.46 6.61 0.14
C LEU A 69 -25.78 6.97 0.84
N THR A 70 -26.02 6.46 2.04
CA THR A 70 -27.30 6.61 2.74
C THR A 70 -27.61 8.06 3.09
N GLN A 71 -26.62 8.80 3.61
CA GLN A 71 -26.78 10.22 3.91
C GLN A 71 -26.97 11.04 2.63
N ALA A 72 -26.18 10.77 1.59
CA ALA A 72 -26.27 11.46 0.30
C ALA A 72 -27.64 11.26 -0.37
N ALA A 73 -28.21 10.06 -0.28
CA ALA A 73 -29.54 9.74 -0.80
C ALA A 73 -30.69 10.36 0.01
N ALA A 74 -30.45 10.68 1.28
CA ALA A 74 -31.42 11.32 2.17
C ALA A 74 -31.31 12.85 2.23
N SER A 75 -30.28 13.42 1.58
CA SER A 75 -29.97 14.85 1.61
C SER A 75 -30.33 15.51 0.27
N HIS A 76 -30.85 16.74 0.34
CA HIS A 76 -31.28 17.52 -0.81
C HIS A 76 -30.50 18.85 -0.90
N PRO A 77 -30.34 19.43 -2.11
CA PRO A 77 -29.73 20.74 -2.32
C PRO A 77 -30.36 21.86 -1.47
N PRO A 78 -29.55 22.80 -0.92
CA PRO A 78 -30.06 23.92 -0.14
C PRO A 78 -31.08 24.73 -0.95
N GLY A 79 -32.22 25.03 -0.32
CA GLY A 79 -33.26 25.85 -0.93
C GLY A 79 -34.24 25.10 -1.85
N ASN A 80 -34.09 23.79 -2.00
CA ASN A 80 -35.09 22.97 -2.70
C ASN A 80 -35.28 21.60 -2.03
N PRO A 81 -36.06 21.53 -0.93
CA PRO A 81 -36.31 20.28 -0.20
C PRO A 81 -37.14 19.25 -1.00
N ASP A 82 -37.80 19.66 -2.08
CA ASP A 82 -38.59 18.79 -2.96
C ASP A 82 -37.82 18.39 -4.24
N ALA A 83 -36.52 18.72 -4.33
CA ALA A 83 -35.71 18.36 -5.48
C ALA A 83 -35.57 16.84 -5.59
N GLU A 84 -35.83 16.27 -6.77
CA GLU A 84 -35.50 14.84 -7.02
C GLU A 84 -33.99 14.56 -7.07
N THR A 85 -33.15 15.60 -7.10
CA THR A 85 -31.70 15.45 -7.20
C THR A 85 -31.06 15.24 -5.82
N THR A 86 -30.36 14.12 -5.66
CA THR A 86 -29.59 13.76 -4.46
C THR A 86 -28.07 13.88 -4.71
N TYR A 87 -27.26 13.84 -3.65
CA TYR A 87 -25.79 13.95 -3.74
C TYR A 87 -25.06 12.64 -4.04
N VAL A 88 -25.79 11.61 -4.47
CA VAL A 88 -25.24 10.26 -4.64
C VAL A 88 -24.10 10.23 -5.67
N ALA A 89 -24.27 10.91 -6.81
CA ALA A 89 -23.27 10.97 -7.87
C ALA A 89 -21.98 11.69 -7.45
N ASP A 90 -22.10 12.72 -6.62
CA ASP A 90 -20.94 13.46 -6.09
C ASP A 90 -20.14 12.58 -5.12
N CYS A 91 -20.85 11.83 -4.27
CA CYS A 91 -20.21 10.87 -3.38
C CYS A 91 -19.51 9.74 -4.13
N GLU A 92 -20.11 9.18 -5.18
CA GLU A 92 -19.45 8.17 -6.01
C GLU A 92 -18.18 8.71 -6.66
N SER A 93 -18.24 9.94 -7.20
CA SER A 93 -17.10 10.62 -7.80
C SER A 93 -15.97 10.87 -6.79
N ALA A 94 -16.31 11.32 -5.58
CA ALA A 94 -15.34 11.55 -4.51
C ALA A 94 -14.67 10.25 -4.04
N LEU A 95 -15.44 9.16 -3.90
CA LEU A 95 -14.91 7.84 -3.57
C LEU A 95 -13.99 7.30 -4.67
N LEU A 96 -14.37 7.46 -5.94
CA LEU A 96 -13.54 7.07 -7.07
C LEU A 96 -12.22 7.83 -7.08
N PHE A 97 -12.24 9.15 -6.85
CA PHE A 97 -11.02 9.95 -6.78
C PHE A 97 -10.10 9.49 -5.64
N ARG A 98 -10.65 9.15 -4.47
CA ARG A 98 -9.85 8.60 -3.37
C ARG A 98 -9.22 7.25 -3.74
N ARG A 99 -9.99 6.36 -4.36
CA ARG A 99 -9.52 5.02 -4.78
C ARG A 99 -8.48 5.09 -5.88
N LEU A 100 -8.60 6.07 -6.78
CA LEU A 100 -7.72 6.24 -7.93
C LEU A 100 -6.24 6.28 -7.55
N TRP A 101 -5.89 6.87 -6.40
CA TRP A 101 -4.49 6.94 -5.95
C TRP A 101 -4.19 5.99 -4.78
N THR A 102 -5.14 5.70 -3.89
CA THR A 102 -4.88 4.82 -2.74
C THR A 102 -4.77 3.34 -3.14
N VAL A 103 -5.64 2.85 -4.04
CA VAL A 103 -5.62 1.45 -4.52
C VAL A 103 -4.28 1.11 -5.18
N PRO A 104 -3.77 1.85 -6.17
CA PRO A 104 -2.51 1.50 -6.81
C PRO A 104 -1.32 1.58 -5.84
N LEU A 105 -1.29 2.55 -4.92
CA LEU A 105 -0.22 2.62 -3.90
C LEU A 105 -0.20 1.37 -3.02
N VAL A 106 -1.36 0.97 -2.48
CA VAL A 106 -1.49 -0.23 -1.64
C VAL A 106 -1.12 -1.49 -2.43
N ALA A 107 -1.63 -1.63 -3.67
CA ALA A 107 -1.35 -2.78 -4.51
C ALA A 107 0.15 -2.92 -4.84
N ILE A 108 0.79 -1.85 -5.30
CA ILE A 108 2.21 -1.84 -5.65
C ILE A 108 3.07 -2.10 -4.41
N ALA A 109 2.80 -1.40 -3.30
CA ALA A 109 3.56 -1.57 -2.07
C ALA A 109 3.40 -2.99 -1.50
N GLY A 110 2.20 -3.56 -1.56
CA GLY A 110 1.94 -4.95 -1.17
C GLY A 110 2.72 -5.95 -2.02
N ILE A 111 2.72 -5.80 -3.34
CA ILE A 111 3.47 -6.68 -4.26
C ILE A 111 4.98 -6.56 -4.03
N VAL A 112 5.50 -5.34 -3.95
CA VAL A 112 6.94 -5.10 -3.74
C VAL A 112 7.39 -5.64 -2.37
N GLY A 113 6.61 -5.39 -1.33
CA GLY A 113 6.85 -5.91 0.02
C GLY A 113 6.87 -7.43 0.04
N LEU A 114 5.89 -8.08 -0.61
CA LEU A 114 5.83 -9.54 -0.74
C LEU A 114 7.08 -10.09 -1.44
N ILE A 115 7.49 -9.49 -2.55
CA ILE A 115 8.69 -9.92 -3.29
C ILE A 115 9.96 -9.79 -2.42
N ALA A 116 10.10 -8.69 -1.68
CA ALA A 116 11.23 -8.48 -0.79
C ALA A 116 11.27 -9.53 0.34
N LEU A 117 10.11 -9.82 0.94
CA LEU A 117 9.95 -10.83 1.99
C LEU A 117 10.29 -12.23 1.48
N VAL A 118 9.76 -12.63 0.32
CA VAL A 118 10.05 -13.94 -0.28
C VAL A 118 11.55 -14.09 -0.56
N LYS A 119 12.20 -13.07 -1.11
CA LYS A 119 13.65 -13.09 -1.36
C LYS A 119 14.48 -13.18 -0.08
N ALA A 120 14.04 -12.53 1.00
CA ALA A 120 14.70 -12.65 2.29
C ALA A 120 14.54 -14.06 2.86
N ALA A 121 13.32 -14.60 2.84
CA ALA A 121 13.00 -15.91 3.39
C ALA A 121 13.71 -17.08 2.67
N THR A 122 13.85 -17.00 1.34
CA THR A 122 14.59 -18.04 0.60
C THR A 122 16.08 -18.02 0.91
N SER A 123 16.66 -16.85 1.19
CA SER A 123 18.07 -16.76 1.61
C SER A 123 18.32 -17.40 2.98
N SER A 124 17.41 -17.22 3.94
CA SER A 124 17.52 -17.85 5.25
C SER A 124 17.32 -19.37 5.20
N ALA A 125 16.39 -19.85 4.37
CA ALA A 125 16.14 -21.29 4.25
C ALA A 125 17.34 -22.05 3.67
N HIS A 126 18.06 -21.43 2.71
CA HIS A 126 19.27 -22.02 2.13
C HIS A 126 20.39 -22.19 3.17
N GLU A 127 20.53 -21.23 4.08
CA GLU A 127 21.55 -21.28 5.13
C GLU A 127 21.29 -22.41 6.13
N VAL A 128 20.04 -22.58 6.55
CA VAL A 128 19.62 -23.66 7.48
C VAL A 128 19.81 -25.05 6.87
N LEU A 129 19.52 -25.23 5.58
CA LEU A 129 19.68 -26.52 4.89
C LEU A 129 21.14 -26.95 4.78
N HIS A 130 22.07 -26.03 4.53
CA HIS A 130 23.50 -26.35 4.47
C HIS A 130 24.06 -26.78 5.82
N THR A 131 23.68 -26.10 6.91
CA THR A 131 24.16 -26.45 8.26
C THR A 131 23.73 -27.82 8.76
N HIS A 132 22.71 -28.44 8.16
CA HIS A 132 22.23 -29.77 8.55
C HIS A 132 22.87 -30.92 7.75
N HIS A 133 23.57 -30.62 6.67
CA HIS A 133 24.16 -31.62 5.78
C HIS A 133 25.69 -31.77 5.97
N GLU A 134 26.24 -31.04 6.93
CA GLU A 134 27.61 -31.15 7.47
C GLU A 134 27.59 -31.88 8.82
#